data_AF-A0A932RCG7-F1
#
_entry.id   AF-A0A932RCG7-F1
#
_cell.length_a   1.000
_cell.length_b   1.000
_cell.length_c   1.000
_cell.angle_alpha   90.00
_cell.angle_beta   90.00
_cell.angle_gamma   90.00
#
_symmetry.space_group_name_H-M   'P 1'
#
loop_
_entity.id
_entity.type
_entity.pdbx_description
1 polymer ?
#
loop_
_entity_poly.entity_id
_entity_poly.type
_entity_poly.pdbx_seq_one_letter_code
_entity_poly.pdbx_strand_id
1 'polypeptide(L)'
;MSDMTFRNLTGARRRASWDRRRERGVTLLELCVVLAILMIVGGMLFISAGTAVQNIRLHQSATSYANLLQQARMRAVQDNRYYTVLTSIGNASSTAFVDLAGSGSYAAGDPMMVFSRSVNPMPFNSGPGLTGLKSLFLPTGEAAQGSVNTTTPGPTFGPRGLPCTPNGGTCPYLTPTSYIAFLQNSQSTKWEAVTVTPAGRIRIWAYDGRSWSPLN
;
A
#
# COMPACT_ATOMS: atom_id res chain seq x y z
N MET A 1 97.36 42.23 -14.94
CA MET A 1 96.25 42.91 -15.63
C MET A 1 95.02 42.02 -15.47
N SER A 2 93.89 42.61 -15.08
CA SER A 2 92.58 41.99 -14.85
C SER A 2 92.30 41.39 -13.46
N ASP A 3 92.17 42.33 -12.54
CA ASP A 3 91.04 42.52 -11.62
C ASP A 3 89.79 41.65 -11.88
N MET A 4 89.35 40.91 -10.86
CA MET A 4 87.98 40.37 -10.77
C MET A 4 87.54 40.35 -9.30
N THR A 5 86.80 41.41 -8.97
CA THR A 5 86.08 41.66 -7.73
C THR A 5 84.87 40.74 -7.61
N PHE A 6 84.84 39.85 -6.61
CA PHE A 6 83.64 39.10 -6.24
C PHE A 6 82.91 39.79 -5.08
N ARG A 7 81.71 40.30 -5.40
CA ARG A 7 80.76 40.96 -4.49
C ARG A 7 80.20 39.98 -3.45
N ASN A 8 80.21 40.43 -2.20
CA ASN A 8 79.39 39.89 -1.11
C ASN A 8 77.90 39.92 -1.46
N LEU A 9 77.24 38.76 -1.47
CA LEU A 9 75.79 38.65 -1.40
C LEU A 9 75.42 38.10 -0.01
N THR A 10 75.13 39.03 0.90
CA THR A 10 74.41 38.79 2.14
C THR A 10 72.97 38.38 1.82
N GLY A 11 72.79 37.09 1.53
CA GLY A 11 71.47 36.46 1.40
C GLY A 11 70.83 36.29 2.77
N ALA A 12 70.02 37.26 3.18
CA ALA A 12 69.14 37.14 4.32
C ALA A 12 68.20 35.92 4.15
N ARG A 13 68.46 34.82 4.86
CA ARG A 13 67.51 33.71 5.01
C ARG A 13 66.29 34.22 5.78
N ARG A 14 65.23 34.60 5.06
CA ARG A 14 63.89 34.79 5.64
C ARG A 14 63.48 33.48 6.30
N ARG A 15 63.40 33.48 7.63
CA ARG A 15 62.71 32.42 8.39
C ARG A 15 61.24 32.47 7.99
N ALA A 16 60.76 31.44 7.30
CA ALA A 16 59.34 31.24 7.12
C ALA A 16 58.71 31.09 8.51
N SER A 17 57.91 32.07 8.92
CA SER A 17 57.07 31.97 10.10
C SER A 17 56.02 30.91 9.82
N TRP A 18 56.12 29.79 10.52
CA TRP A 18 55.09 28.75 10.54
C TRP A 18 53.83 29.39 11.13
N ASP A 19 52.90 29.72 10.25
CA ASP A 19 51.59 30.22 10.63
C ASP A 19 50.85 29.06 11.30
N ARG A 20 50.91 29.02 12.64
CA ARG A 20 50.15 28.05 13.45
C ARG A 20 48.69 28.34 13.21
N ARG A 21 48.09 27.59 12.28
CA ARG A 21 46.64 27.50 12.16
C ARG A 21 46.11 27.16 13.54
N ARG A 22 45.37 28.10 14.14
CA ARG A 22 44.69 27.89 15.42
C ARG A 22 43.69 26.76 15.21
N GLU A 23 44.03 25.56 15.65
CA GLU A 23 43.09 24.48 15.83
C GLU A 23 42.08 24.93 16.89
N ARG A 24 40.89 25.35 16.44
CA ARG A 24 39.77 25.65 17.33
C ARG A 24 39.20 24.32 17.78
N GLY A 25 39.53 23.90 19.00
CA GLY A 25 38.91 22.75 19.63
C GLY A 25 37.41 22.98 19.85
N VAL A 26 36.62 21.93 19.70
CA VAL A 26 35.18 21.93 19.98
C VAL A 26 34.98 22.15 21.47
N THR A 27 34.15 23.12 21.85
CA THR A 27 33.89 23.40 23.26
C THR A 27 32.89 22.40 23.84
N LEU A 28 32.98 22.11 25.14
CA LEU A 28 32.04 21.21 25.83
C LEU A 28 30.59 21.70 25.68
N LEU A 29 30.40 23.02 25.69
CA LEU A 29 29.10 23.66 25.45
C LEU A 29 28.59 23.45 24.02
N GLU A 30 29.46 23.55 23.02
CA GLU A 30 29.11 23.27 21.62
C GLU A 30 28.68 21.81 21.44
N LEU A 31 29.34 20.87 22.10
CA LEU A 31 28.97 19.44 22.07
C LEU A 31 27.61 19.21 22.74
N CYS A 32 27.33 19.87 23.88
CA CYS A 32 26.01 19.83 24.51
C CYS A 32 24.89 20.41 23.63
N VAL A 33 25.16 21.52 22.93
CA VAL A 33 24.19 22.12 22.01
C VAL A 33 23.93 21.20 20.81
N VAL A 34 24.96 20.59 20.24
CA VAL A 34 24.81 19.62 19.14
C VAL A 34 23.99 18.39 19.58
N LEU A 35 24.28 17.83 20.76
CA LEU A 35 23.49 16.72 21.31
C LEU A 35 22.04 17.10 21.57
N ALA A 36 21.78 18.31 22.08
CA ALA A 36 20.42 18.80 22.28
C ALA A 36 19.66 18.92 20.95
N ILE A 37 20.30 19.46 19.90
CA ILE A 37 19.70 19.54 18.56
C ILE A 37 19.44 18.14 17.99
N LEU A 38 20.38 17.20 18.14
CA LEU A 38 20.21 15.82 17.67
C LEU A 38 19.06 15.11 18.38
N MET A 39 18.88 15.32 19.70
CA MET A 39 17.75 14.75 20.42
C MET A 39 16.40 15.36 20.00
N ILE A 40 16.34 16.67 19.76
CA ILE A 40 15.13 17.33 19.27
C ILE A 40 14.74 16.80 17.88
N VAL A 41 15.70 16.73 16.94
CA VAL A 41 15.47 16.21 15.59
C VAL A 41 15.13 14.71 15.63
N GLY A 42 15.82 13.93 16.45
CA GLY A 42 15.54 12.50 16.65
C GLY A 42 14.13 12.25 17.20
N GLY A 43 13.67 13.09 18.14
CA GLY A 43 12.32 13.01 18.70
C GLY A 43 11.22 13.29 17.68
N MET A 44 11.43 14.23 16.75
CA MET A 44 10.46 14.56 15.69
C MET A 44 10.26 13.40 14.70
N LEU A 45 11.31 12.62 14.41
CA LEU A 45 11.22 11.49 13.47
C LEU A 45 10.36 10.33 14.00
N PHE A 46 10.38 10.08 15.32
CA PHE A 46 9.67 8.95 15.93
C PHE A 46 8.14 9.04 15.79
N ILE A 47 7.57 10.24 15.84
CA ILE A 47 6.11 10.46 15.75
C ILE A 47 5.57 10.09 14.35
N SER A 48 6.35 10.28 13.29
CA SER A 48 5.93 10.02 11.91
C SER A 48 5.94 8.53 11.51
N ALA A 49 6.76 7.71 12.17
CA ALA A 49 6.94 6.30 11.81
C ALA A 49 5.68 5.45 12.08
N GLY A 50 4.92 5.78 13.12
CA GLY A 50 3.73 5.01 13.50
C GLY A 50 2.62 5.04 12.45
N THR A 51 2.33 6.22 11.89
CA THR A 51 1.27 6.38 10.86
C THR A 51 1.70 5.76 9.53
N ALA A 52 2.98 5.85 9.17
CA ALA A 52 3.53 5.22 7.98
C ALA A 52 3.37 3.68 8.03
N VAL A 53 3.71 3.05 9.16
CA VAL A 53 3.56 1.59 9.32
C VAL A 53 2.10 1.15 9.21
N GLN A 54 1.15 1.92 9.75
CA GLN A 54 -0.26 1.58 9.64
C GLN A 54 -0.79 1.65 8.20
N ASN A 55 -0.34 2.62 7.42
CA ASN A 55 -0.69 2.73 6.00
C ASN A 55 -0.05 1.60 5.19
N ILE A 56 1.20 1.23 5.48
CA ILE A 56 1.86 0.08 4.84
C ILE A 56 1.08 -1.20 5.10
N ARG A 57 0.61 -1.41 6.34
CA ARG A 57 -0.20 -2.60 6.69
C ARG A 57 -1.55 -2.64 5.97
N LEU A 58 -2.21 -1.49 5.82
CA LEU A 58 -3.46 -1.37 5.07
C LEU A 58 -3.22 -1.76 3.61
N HIS A 59 -2.22 -1.15 2.99
CA HIS A 59 -1.83 -1.41 1.61
C HIS A 59 -1.44 -2.86 1.36
N GLN A 60 -0.55 -3.43 2.20
CA GLN A 60 -0.15 -4.84 2.09
C GLN A 60 -1.34 -5.79 2.20
N SER A 61 -2.31 -5.47 3.05
CA SER A 61 -3.53 -6.28 3.19
C SER A 61 -4.42 -6.17 1.95
N ALA A 62 -4.54 -4.98 1.35
CA ALA A 62 -5.26 -4.78 0.09
C ALA A 62 -4.59 -5.51 -1.08
N THR A 63 -3.27 -5.45 -1.19
CA THR A 63 -2.50 -6.18 -2.20
C THR A 63 -2.63 -7.69 -2.03
N SER A 64 -2.57 -8.19 -0.79
CA SER A 64 -2.78 -9.62 -0.50
C SER A 64 -4.20 -10.07 -0.87
N TYR A 65 -5.21 -9.23 -0.62
CA TYR A 65 -6.59 -9.49 -1.05
C TYR A 65 -6.72 -9.48 -2.58
N ALA A 66 -6.13 -8.50 -3.25
CA ALA A 66 -6.13 -8.44 -4.72
C ALA A 66 -5.46 -9.68 -5.34
N ASN A 67 -4.36 -10.16 -4.76
CA ASN A 67 -3.69 -11.39 -5.17
C ASN A 67 -4.58 -12.61 -4.95
N LEU A 68 -5.29 -12.69 -3.82
CA LEU A 68 -6.26 -13.75 -3.55
C LEU A 68 -7.40 -13.75 -4.59
N LEU A 69 -7.92 -12.57 -4.96
CA LEU A 69 -8.93 -12.43 -6.01
C LEU A 69 -8.40 -12.90 -7.38
N GLN A 70 -7.14 -12.56 -7.72
CA GLN A 70 -6.52 -13.06 -8.95
C GLN A 70 -6.34 -14.57 -8.92
N GLN A 71 -5.94 -15.13 -7.78
CA GLN A 71 -5.82 -16.58 -7.60
C GLN A 71 -7.18 -17.27 -7.76
N ALA A 72 -8.24 -16.75 -7.12
CA ALA A 72 -9.60 -17.26 -7.26
C ALA A 72 -10.07 -17.23 -8.72
N ARG A 73 -9.79 -16.13 -9.42
CA ARG A 73 -10.10 -15.97 -10.85
C ARG A 73 -9.37 -17.01 -11.72
N MET A 74 -8.06 -17.18 -11.53
CA MET A 74 -7.28 -18.16 -12.28
C MET A 74 -7.75 -19.59 -11.99
N ARG A 75 -8.05 -19.89 -10.72
CA ARG A 75 -8.55 -21.20 -10.31
C ARG A 75 -9.93 -21.51 -10.90
N ALA A 76 -10.84 -20.53 -10.91
CA ALA A 76 -12.16 -20.67 -11.51
C ALA A 76 -12.07 -21.06 -13.00
N VAL A 77 -11.12 -20.44 -13.72
CA VAL A 77 -10.84 -20.77 -15.12
C VAL A 77 -10.25 -22.17 -15.26
N GLN A 78 -9.28 -22.53 -14.42
CA GLN A 78 -8.60 -23.84 -14.47
C GLN A 78 -9.55 -25.01 -14.21
N ASP A 79 -10.38 -24.90 -13.18
CA ASP A 79 -11.27 -25.97 -12.75
C ASP A 79 -12.62 -25.95 -13.48
N ASN A 80 -12.82 -25.00 -14.40
CA ASN A 80 -14.08 -24.75 -15.11
C ASN A 80 -15.29 -24.67 -14.16
N ARG A 81 -15.08 -24.04 -12.99
CA ARG A 81 -16.06 -23.92 -11.90
C ARG A 81 -16.06 -22.48 -11.39
N TYR A 82 -17.16 -22.05 -10.78
CA TYR A 82 -17.18 -20.75 -10.12
C TYR A 82 -16.67 -20.87 -8.67
N TYR A 83 -15.96 -19.85 -8.22
CA TYR A 83 -15.47 -19.74 -6.85
C TYR A 83 -15.80 -18.37 -6.27
N THR A 84 -16.14 -18.36 -4.99
CA THR A 84 -16.45 -17.15 -4.24
C THR A 84 -15.34 -16.86 -3.24
N VAL A 85 -14.92 -15.60 -3.17
CA VAL A 85 -14.00 -15.14 -2.13
C VAL A 85 -14.81 -14.57 -0.98
N LEU A 86 -14.67 -15.18 0.19
CA LEU A 86 -15.37 -14.84 1.41
C LEU A 86 -14.43 -14.14 2.38
N THR A 87 -14.95 -13.21 3.15
CA THR A 87 -14.25 -12.59 4.27
C THR A 87 -14.89 -13.01 5.58
N SER A 88 -14.06 -13.35 6.56
CA SER A 88 -14.49 -13.66 7.93
C SER A 88 -13.85 -12.68 8.89
N ILE A 89 -14.68 -11.98 9.67
CA ILE A 89 -14.22 -11.01 10.64
C ILE A 89 -13.98 -11.74 11.96
N GLY A 90 -12.73 -11.79 12.40
CA GLY A 90 -12.32 -12.41 13.65
C GLY A 90 -11.96 -11.39 14.72
N ASN A 91 -12.07 -11.78 15.99
CA ASN A 91 -11.74 -10.93 17.14
C ASN A 91 -10.24 -10.53 17.22
N ALA A 92 -9.35 -11.35 16.66
CA ALA A 92 -7.90 -11.12 16.68
C ALA A 92 -7.34 -10.69 15.32
N SER A 93 -7.81 -11.32 14.25
CA SER A 93 -7.47 -11.00 12.86
C SER A 93 -8.65 -11.37 11.96
N SER A 94 -8.97 -10.49 11.02
CA SER A 94 -9.87 -10.84 9.93
C SER A 94 -9.14 -11.71 8.91
N THR A 95 -9.87 -12.55 8.18
CA THR A 95 -9.31 -13.42 7.13
C THR A 95 -10.15 -13.34 5.85
N ALA A 96 -9.55 -13.66 4.71
CA ALA A 96 -10.25 -13.89 3.46
C ALA A 96 -9.83 -15.23 2.87
N PHE A 97 -10.76 -15.96 2.27
CA PHE A 97 -10.48 -17.26 1.67
C PHE A 97 -11.32 -17.49 0.43
N VAL A 98 -10.82 -18.36 -0.47
CA VAL A 98 -11.56 -18.83 -1.64
C VAL A 98 -12.31 -20.09 -1.23
N ASP A 99 -13.64 -20.06 -1.26
CA ASP A 99 -14.49 -21.21 -0.90
C ASP A 99 -14.50 -22.23 -2.05
N LEU A 100 -13.58 -23.20 -2.01
CA LEU A 100 -13.46 -24.22 -3.05
C LEU A 100 -14.58 -25.27 -2.96
N ALA A 101 -15.03 -25.55 -1.74
CA ALA A 101 -16.09 -26.52 -1.47
C ALA A 101 -17.49 -25.98 -1.80
N GLY A 102 -17.66 -24.65 -1.84
CA GLY A 102 -18.98 -24.01 -1.95
C GLY A 102 -19.79 -24.12 -0.66
N SER A 103 -19.11 -24.25 0.49
CA SER A 103 -19.73 -24.50 1.79
C SER A 103 -20.17 -23.22 2.52
N GLY A 104 -19.71 -22.05 2.06
CA GLY A 104 -19.88 -20.77 2.74
C GLY A 104 -18.99 -20.61 3.99
N SER A 105 -18.11 -21.55 4.26
CA SER A 105 -17.19 -21.56 5.40
C SER A 105 -15.79 -21.97 4.96
N TYR A 106 -14.78 -21.61 5.76
CA TYR A 106 -13.41 -22.00 5.48
C TYR A 106 -13.25 -23.53 5.60
N ALA A 107 -12.70 -24.16 4.57
CA ALA A 107 -12.33 -25.56 4.56
C ALA A 107 -10.80 -25.74 4.43
N ALA A 108 -10.28 -26.84 4.98
CA ALA A 108 -8.87 -27.18 4.82
C ALA A 108 -8.53 -27.35 3.34
N GLY A 109 -7.51 -26.62 2.88
CA GLY A 109 -7.11 -26.57 1.46
C GLY A 109 -7.61 -25.34 0.71
N ASP A 110 -8.53 -24.56 1.28
CA ASP A 110 -8.93 -23.28 0.71
C ASP A 110 -7.75 -22.29 0.74
N PRO A 111 -7.38 -21.68 -0.41
CA PRO A 111 -6.46 -20.57 -0.44
C PRO A 111 -6.98 -19.45 0.46
N MET A 112 -6.15 -18.98 1.38
CA MET A 112 -6.52 -17.92 2.32
C MET A 112 -5.44 -16.87 2.44
N MET A 113 -5.83 -15.71 2.94
CA MET A 113 -4.94 -14.69 3.43
C MET A 113 -5.47 -14.10 4.74
N VAL A 114 -4.57 -13.58 5.56
CA VAL A 114 -4.88 -13.00 6.87
C VAL A 114 -4.66 -11.50 6.78
N PHE A 115 -5.68 -10.71 7.14
CA PHE A 115 -5.54 -9.27 7.23
C PHE A 115 -4.64 -8.92 8.42
N SER A 116 -3.89 -7.82 8.31
CA SER A 116 -3.19 -7.25 9.46
C SER A 116 -4.19 -6.97 10.61
N ARG A 117 -3.77 -7.13 11.87
CA ARG A 117 -4.63 -6.97 13.06
C ARG A 117 -5.40 -5.65 13.13
N SER A 118 -4.84 -4.57 12.57
CA SER A 118 -5.48 -3.25 12.52
C SER A 118 -6.35 -3.04 11.28
N VAL A 119 -6.39 -3.97 10.32
CA VAL A 119 -7.10 -3.84 9.05
C VAL A 119 -8.31 -4.77 9.03
N ASN A 120 -9.49 -4.20 8.81
CA ASN A 120 -10.74 -4.95 8.77
C ASN A 120 -11.43 -4.77 7.42
N PRO A 121 -11.97 -5.86 6.83
CA PRO A 121 -12.91 -5.75 5.73
C PRO A 121 -14.20 -5.12 6.24
N MET A 122 -14.70 -4.14 5.50
CA MET A 122 -15.88 -3.36 5.85
C MET A 122 -17.03 -3.69 4.90
N PRO A 123 -18.28 -3.67 5.38
CA PRO A 123 -19.43 -3.91 4.54
C PRO A 123 -19.58 -2.80 3.50
N PHE A 124 -20.19 -3.12 2.36
CA PHE A 124 -20.29 -2.24 1.20
C PHE A 124 -20.87 -0.85 1.54
N ASN A 125 -21.88 -0.81 2.41
CA ASN A 125 -22.58 0.39 2.84
C ASN A 125 -21.78 1.30 3.79
N SER A 126 -20.66 0.83 4.34
CA SER A 126 -19.76 1.65 5.18
C SER A 126 -18.68 2.37 4.39
N GLY A 127 -18.45 2.01 3.12
CA GLY A 127 -17.39 2.60 2.31
C GLY A 127 -17.64 4.08 1.99
N PRO A 128 -16.64 4.97 2.12
CA PRO A 128 -16.79 6.38 1.81
C PRO A 128 -16.78 6.66 0.29
N GLY A 129 -17.36 7.78 -0.13
CA GLY A 129 -17.22 8.29 -1.51
C GLY A 129 -17.67 7.32 -2.61
N LEU A 130 -18.70 6.50 -2.37
CA LEU A 130 -19.14 5.43 -3.28
C LEU A 130 -19.38 5.90 -4.72
N THR A 131 -20.05 7.05 -4.89
CA THR A 131 -20.34 7.62 -6.22
C THR A 131 -19.05 7.94 -6.98
N GLY A 132 -18.08 8.57 -6.30
CA GLY A 132 -16.79 8.90 -6.89
C GLY A 132 -15.95 7.67 -7.20
N LEU A 133 -16.01 6.62 -6.37
CA LEU A 133 -15.33 5.36 -6.68
C LEU A 133 -15.94 4.68 -7.90
N LYS A 134 -17.28 4.58 -7.96
CA LYS A 134 -17.99 3.95 -9.09
C LYS A 134 -17.63 4.59 -10.43
N SER A 135 -17.56 5.92 -10.50
CA SER A 135 -17.20 6.63 -11.74
C SER A 135 -15.75 6.39 -12.20
N LEU A 136 -14.87 5.88 -11.34
CA LEU A 136 -13.46 5.64 -11.68
C LEU A 136 -13.19 4.25 -12.28
N PHE A 137 -14.06 3.27 -12.05
CA PHE A 137 -13.85 1.90 -12.53
C PHE A 137 -14.99 1.33 -13.38
N LEU A 138 -16.18 1.91 -13.31
CA LEU A 138 -17.29 1.54 -14.18
C LEU A 138 -17.31 2.44 -15.43
N PRO A 139 -17.59 1.87 -16.61
CA PRO A 139 -17.82 2.66 -17.81
C PRO A 139 -19.04 3.58 -17.62
N THR A 140 -18.95 4.80 -18.13
CA THR A 140 -20.02 5.81 -18.10
C THR A 140 -20.63 6.01 -19.49
N GLY A 141 -21.88 6.49 -19.55
CA GLY A 141 -22.58 6.81 -20.81
C GLY A 141 -23.29 5.61 -21.45
N GLU A 142 -23.51 5.63 -22.76
CA GLU A 142 -24.20 4.56 -23.52
C GLU A 142 -23.51 3.18 -23.43
N ALA A 143 -22.25 3.15 -22.99
CA ALA A 143 -21.48 1.94 -22.71
C ALA A 143 -21.52 1.51 -21.23
N ALA A 144 -22.40 2.10 -20.41
CA ALA A 144 -22.57 1.76 -19.00
C ALA A 144 -23.03 0.30 -18.86
N GLN A 145 -22.06 -0.59 -18.69
CA GLN A 145 -22.26 -2.00 -18.46
C GLN A 145 -21.89 -2.34 -17.02
N GLY A 146 -22.89 -2.91 -16.33
CA GLY A 146 -22.70 -3.63 -15.08
C GLY A 146 -23.10 -2.85 -13.83
N SER A 147 -23.83 -3.54 -12.96
CA SER A 147 -24.11 -3.07 -11.62
C SER A 147 -22.99 -3.50 -10.68
N VAL A 148 -22.80 -2.73 -9.60
CA VAL A 148 -22.01 -3.22 -8.47
C VAL A 148 -22.88 -4.20 -7.72
N ASN A 149 -22.46 -5.45 -7.68
CA ASN A 149 -23.07 -6.41 -6.80
C ASN A 149 -22.65 -6.06 -5.36
N THR A 150 -23.66 -5.75 -4.56
CA THR A 150 -23.55 -5.40 -3.14
C THR A 150 -24.02 -6.53 -2.23
N THR A 151 -24.47 -7.65 -2.79
CA THR A 151 -25.00 -8.78 -2.03
C THR A 151 -23.87 -9.68 -1.54
N THR A 152 -24.08 -10.23 -0.34
CA THR A 152 -23.28 -11.32 0.21
C THR A 152 -23.46 -12.58 -0.65
N PRO A 153 -22.39 -13.36 -0.88
CA PRO A 153 -21.35 -13.61 0.13
C PRO A 153 -19.95 -13.05 -0.21
N GLY A 154 -19.73 -12.49 -1.39
CA GLY A 154 -18.47 -11.83 -1.78
C GLY A 154 -18.20 -11.88 -3.28
N PRO A 155 -17.05 -11.37 -3.76
CA PRO A 155 -16.68 -11.44 -5.17
C PRO A 155 -16.62 -12.89 -5.65
N THR A 156 -17.35 -13.19 -6.72
CA THR A 156 -17.38 -14.53 -7.33
C THR A 156 -16.85 -14.45 -8.75
N PHE A 157 -16.00 -15.41 -9.13
CA PHE A 157 -15.48 -15.57 -10.47
C PHE A 157 -16.02 -16.84 -11.12
N GLY A 158 -16.42 -16.73 -12.38
CA GLY A 158 -16.86 -17.88 -13.17
C GLY A 158 -15.76 -18.60 -13.93
N PRO A 159 -16.11 -19.68 -14.65
CA PRO A 159 -15.18 -20.45 -15.49
C PRO A 159 -14.53 -19.64 -16.61
N ARG A 160 -15.11 -18.48 -16.98
CA ARG A 160 -14.53 -17.56 -17.96
C ARG A 160 -13.59 -16.52 -17.34
N GLY A 161 -13.35 -16.58 -16.03
CA GLY A 161 -12.56 -15.60 -15.29
C GLY A 161 -13.21 -14.22 -15.23
N LEU A 162 -14.52 -14.14 -15.51
CA LEU A 162 -15.32 -12.94 -15.39
C LEU A 162 -16.10 -12.98 -14.07
N PRO A 163 -16.32 -11.82 -13.42
CA PRO A 163 -17.14 -11.78 -12.23
C PRO A 163 -18.60 -12.05 -12.58
N CYS A 164 -19.31 -12.73 -11.68
CA CYS A 164 -20.71 -13.09 -11.86
C CYS A 164 -21.42 -13.18 -10.52
N THR A 165 -22.75 -13.09 -10.53
CA THR A 165 -23.55 -13.35 -9.33
C THR A 165 -24.07 -14.78 -9.38
N PRO A 166 -23.68 -15.68 -8.46
CA PRO A 166 -24.21 -17.04 -8.42
C PRO A 166 -25.75 -17.05 -8.36
N ASN A 167 -26.38 -17.85 -9.23
CA ASN A 167 -27.81 -18.07 -9.24
C ASN A 167 -28.10 -19.57 -9.49
N GLY A 168 -28.73 -20.25 -8.54
CA GLY A 168 -29.10 -21.67 -8.67
C GLY A 168 -27.92 -22.60 -8.97
N GLY A 169 -26.74 -22.35 -8.41
CA GLY A 169 -25.53 -23.15 -8.68
C GLY A 169 -24.88 -22.85 -10.04
N THR A 170 -25.30 -21.80 -10.74
CA THR A 170 -24.68 -21.33 -11.97
C THR A 170 -24.12 -19.92 -11.81
N CYS A 171 -23.19 -19.55 -12.68
CA CYS A 171 -22.54 -18.25 -12.69
C CYS A 171 -22.78 -17.60 -14.06
N PRO A 172 -23.93 -16.91 -14.24
CA PRO A 172 -24.29 -16.30 -15.51
C PRO A 172 -23.35 -15.13 -15.84
N TYR A 173 -22.82 -15.12 -17.06
CA TYR A 173 -21.92 -14.08 -17.57
C TYR A 173 -22.63 -13.05 -18.46
N LEU A 174 -23.95 -13.21 -18.67
CA LEU A 174 -24.77 -12.32 -19.51
C LEU A 174 -25.03 -10.97 -18.84
N THR A 175 -25.02 -10.94 -17.50
CA THR A 175 -25.15 -9.71 -16.71
C THR A 175 -23.77 -9.27 -16.23
N PRO A 176 -23.17 -8.22 -16.83
CA PRO A 176 -21.88 -7.71 -16.40
C PRO A 176 -21.94 -7.38 -14.90
N THR A 177 -21.12 -8.04 -14.10
CA THR A 177 -21.13 -7.90 -12.64
C THR A 177 -19.81 -7.30 -12.18
N SER A 178 -19.87 -6.37 -11.24
CA SER A 178 -18.69 -5.76 -10.64
C SER A 178 -18.75 -5.82 -9.13
N TYR A 179 -17.60 -5.71 -8.47
CA TYR A 179 -17.49 -5.81 -7.02
C TYR A 179 -16.64 -4.70 -6.44
N ILE A 180 -16.94 -4.33 -5.20
CA ILE A 180 -16.11 -3.46 -4.38
C ILE A 180 -15.97 -4.09 -3.00
N ALA A 181 -14.72 -4.27 -2.55
CA ALA A 181 -14.41 -4.64 -1.19
C ALA A 181 -13.72 -3.46 -0.51
N PHE A 182 -14.25 -3.01 0.64
CA PHE A 182 -13.65 -1.95 1.43
C PHE A 182 -12.79 -2.52 2.54
N LEU A 183 -11.64 -1.90 2.77
CA LEU A 183 -10.74 -2.19 3.87
C LEU A 183 -10.54 -0.90 4.66
N GLN A 184 -10.64 -0.99 5.98
CA GLN A 184 -10.34 0.14 6.86
C GLN A 184 -9.29 -0.26 7.87
N ASN A 185 -8.33 0.63 8.11
CA ASN A 185 -7.45 0.52 9.27
C ASN A 185 -8.13 1.16 10.49
N SER A 186 -8.39 0.39 11.54
CA SER A 186 -9.06 0.85 12.77
C SER A 186 -8.24 1.85 13.58
N GLN A 187 -6.91 1.88 13.40
CA GLN A 187 -6.00 2.76 14.11
C GLN A 187 -5.81 4.09 13.38
N SER A 188 -5.59 4.06 12.05
CA SER A 188 -5.37 5.27 11.26
C SER A 188 -6.63 5.86 10.63
N THR A 189 -7.76 5.14 10.72
CA THR A 189 -9.07 5.43 10.10
C THR A 189 -9.05 5.59 8.58
N LYS A 190 -7.91 5.27 7.94
CA LYS A 190 -7.72 5.29 6.49
C LYS A 190 -8.45 4.15 5.82
N TRP A 191 -8.88 4.42 4.60
CA TRP A 191 -9.67 3.51 3.78
C TRP A 191 -8.93 3.17 2.50
N GLU A 192 -9.02 1.90 2.14
CA GLU A 192 -8.68 1.40 0.83
C GLU A 192 -9.84 0.60 0.26
N ALA A 193 -9.92 0.52 -1.06
CA ALA A 193 -10.92 -0.28 -1.75
C ALA A 193 -10.26 -1.15 -2.80
N VAL A 194 -10.73 -2.39 -2.92
CA VAL A 194 -10.36 -3.29 -4.00
C VAL A 194 -11.58 -3.48 -4.89
N THR A 195 -11.47 -3.03 -6.14
CA THR A 195 -12.58 -3.08 -7.11
C THR A 195 -12.31 -4.15 -8.15
N VAL A 196 -13.37 -4.81 -8.62
CA VAL A 196 -13.34 -5.74 -9.74
C VAL A 196 -14.31 -5.25 -10.81
N THR A 197 -13.81 -4.93 -12.00
CA THR A 197 -14.66 -4.50 -13.13
C THR A 197 -15.38 -5.69 -13.76
N PRO A 198 -16.44 -5.47 -14.56
CA PRO A 198 -17.10 -6.57 -15.31
C PRO A 198 -16.18 -7.35 -16.25
N ALA A 199 -15.07 -6.75 -16.69
CA ALA A 199 -14.04 -7.41 -17.48
C ALA A 199 -13.05 -8.24 -16.62
N GLY A 200 -13.26 -8.33 -15.30
CA GLY A 200 -12.38 -9.02 -14.36
C GLY A 200 -11.09 -8.26 -14.02
N ARG A 201 -11.02 -6.95 -14.29
CA ARG A 201 -9.86 -6.13 -13.90
C ARG A 201 -9.95 -5.82 -12.41
N ILE A 202 -8.93 -6.22 -11.67
CA ILE A 202 -8.79 -5.95 -10.23
C ILE A 202 -7.90 -4.71 -10.07
N ARG A 203 -8.32 -3.74 -9.24
CA ARG A 203 -7.59 -2.51 -8.93
C ARG A 203 -7.74 -2.15 -7.46
N ILE A 204 -6.71 -1.52 -6.90
CA ILE A 204 -6.67 -1.04 -5.53
C ILE A 204 -6.78 0.49 -5.55
N TRP A 205 -7.47 1.06 -4.58
CA TRP A 205 -7.72 2.49 -4.44
C TRP A 205 -7.48 2.94 -3.01
N ALA A 206 -6.89 4.12 -2.82
CA ALA A 206 -6.75 4.79 -1.54
C ALA A 206 -7.71 5.98 -1.45
N TYR A 207 -8.31 6.16 -0.27
CA TYR A 207 -9.13 7.32 0.03
C TYR A 207 -8.35 8.36 0.84
N ASP A 208 -8.29 9.59 0.34
CA ASP A 208 -7.60 10.70 1.01
C ASP A 208 -8.49 11.45 2.03
N GLY A 209 -9.78 11.10 2.13
CA GLY A 209 -10.79 11.81 2.93
C GLY A 209 -11.79 12.61 2.10
N ARG A 210 -11.55 12.76 0.79
CA ARG A 210 -12.41 13.46 -0.18
C ARG A 210 -12.59 12.68 -1.46
N SER A 211 -11.51 12.13 -1.99
CA SER A 211 -11.42 11.49 -3.30
C SER A 211 -10.70 10.15 -3.24
N TRP A 212 -11.00 9.31 -4.22
CA TRP A 212 -10.33 8.03 -4.43
C TRP A 212 -9.21 8.21 -5.45
N SER A 213 -8.04 7.63 -5.15
CA SER A 213 -6.87 7.62 -6.04
C SER A 213 -6.42 6.18 -6.29
N PRO A 214 -5.98 5.84 -7.52
CA PRO A 214 -5.50 4.50 -7.82
C PRO A 214 -4.19 4.22 -7.09
N LEU A 215 -4.10 3.04 -6.48
CA LEU A 215 -2.86 2.47 -5.98
C LEU A 215 -2.37 1.47 -7.04
N ASN A 216 -1.19 1.72 -7.60
CA ASN A 216 -0.58 0.86 -8.61
C ASN A 216 -0.08 -0.45 -8.01
#